data_AF-A0A4W6FCD6-F1
#
_entry.id   AF-A0A4W6FCD6-F1
#
_cell.length_a   1.000
_cell.length_b   1.000
_cell.length_c   1.000
_cell.angle_alpha   90.00
_cell.angle_beta   90.00
_cell.angle_gamma   90.00
#
_symmetry.space_group_name_H-M   'P 1'
#
loop_
_entity.id
_entity.type
_entity.pdbx_description
1 polymer ?
#
loop_
_entity_poly.entity_id
_entity_poly.type
_entity_poly.pdbx_seq_one_letter_code
_entity_poly.pdbx_strand_id
1 'polypeptide(L)'
;HSKRFTLQITFTHSHSTCSIQTDAGRETCVYPLPEPHDLFQASQMKFEDFQKDLTRLRKDLRACTSEVEKVCKVSDEDNLQPFKNKMEDFLTQAKSELETLESQLSSTHKLFLELTVFFSVKAKAGEKEVSPNTFFCIWHEFSSDFKDQWKKENKIILKERLKAAEECFRQAKEKASYSVKPKHASGIVS
;
A
#
# COMPACT_ATOMS: atom_id res chain seq x y z
N HIS A 1 9.29 3.87 3.29
CA HIS A 1 8.10 3.85 2.42
C HIS A 1 8.24 2.87 1.25
N SER A 2 9.32 2.89 0.46
CA SER A 2 9.44 2.02 -0.73
C SER A 2 9.55 0.50 -0.47
N LYS A 3 10.28 0.07 0.58
CA LYS A 3 10.31 -1.35 1.00
C LYS A 3 8.93 -1.86 1.43
N ARG A 4 8.07 -0.97 1.92
CA ARG A 4 6.69 -1.27 2.34
C ARG A 4 5.81 -1.55 1.12
N PHE A 5 6.03 -0.84 0.02
CA PHE A 5 5.27 -0.97 -1.21
C PHE A 5 5.54 -2.31 -1.92
N THR A 6 6.80 -2.74 -2.00
CA THR A 6 7.12 -3.99 -2.72
C THR A 6 6.84 -5.26 -1.91
N LEU A 7 7.06 -5.22 -0.58
CA LEU A 7 6.60 -6.30 0.30
C LEU A 7 5.06 -6.34 0.38
N GLN A 8 4.35 -5.21 0.27
CA GLN A 8 2.90 -5.22 0.13
C GLN A 8 2.48 -5.94 -1.16
N ILE A 9 3.10 -5.66 -2.30
CA ILE A 9 2.68 -6.25 -3.59
C ILE A 9 2.83 -7.79 -3.59
N THR A 10 3.91 -8.34 -3.03
CA THR A 10 4.12 -9.81 -3.00
C THR A 10 3.37 -10.50 -1.86
N PHE A 11 3.25 -9.88 -0.69
CA PHE A 11 2.50 -10.43 0.44
C PHE A 11 0.98 -10.37 0.24
N THR A 12 0.46 -9.32 -0.41
CA THR A 12 -0.95 -9.24 -0.78
C THR A 12 -1.33 -10.28 -1.83
N HIS A 13 -0.45 -10.66 -2.75
CA HIS A 13 -0.79 -11.63 -3.79
C HIS A 13 -1.13 -13.04 -3.24
N SER A 14 -0.40 -13.53 -2.23
CA SER A 14 -0.60 -14.89 -1.68
C SER A 14 -1.69 -14.98 -0.61
N HIS A 15 -1.90 -13.95 0.22
CA HIS A 15 -2.92 -13.97 1.27
C HIS A 15 -4.30 -13.47 0.79
N SER A 16 -4.33 -12.61 -0.23
CA SER A 16 -5.59 -12.06 -0.76
C SER A 16 -6.33 -13.10 -1.61
N THR A 17 -5.66 -13.92 -2.41
CA THR A 17 -6.31 -14.90 -3.29
C THR A 17 -7.25 -15.89 -2.57
N CYS A 18 -6.88 -16.34 -1.36
CA CYS A 18 -7.71 -17.26 -0.56
C CYS A 18 -8.84 -16.55 0.22
N SER A 19 -8.60 -15.30 0.65
CA SER A 19 -9.60 -14.50 1.38
C SER A 19 -10.63 -13.82 0.47
N ILE A 20 -10.27 -13.45 -0.76
CA ILE A 20 -11.17 -12.88 -1.78
C ILE A 20 -12.33 -13.81 -2.11
N GLN A 21 -12.10 -15.12 -2.20
CA GLN A 21 -13.16 -16.09 -2.47
C GLN A 21 -14.09 -16.32 -1.26
N THR A 22 -13.55 -16.27 -0.05
CA THR A 22 -14.32 -16.58 1.18
C THR A 22 -15.20 -15.41 1.63
N ASP A 23 -14.78 -14.19 1.32
CA ASP A 23 -15.42 -12.95 1.78
C ASP A 23 -16.29 -12.25 0.73
N ALA A 24 -16.34 -12.76 -0.51
CA ALA A 24 -17.13 -12.18 -1.58
C ALA A 24 -18.60 -11.91 -1.14
N GLY A 25 -19.05 -10.66 -1.29
CA GLY A 25 -20.38 -10.22 -0.87
C GLY A 25 -20.62 -10.13 0.65
N ARG A 26 -19.57 -10.06 1.49
CA ARG A 26 -19.66 -9.62 2.90
C ARG A 26 -19.20 -8.16 3.02
N GLU A 27 -19.57 -7.49 4.11
CA GLU A 27 -19.10 -6.12 4.41
C GLU A 27 -17.58 -6.02 4.63
N THR A 28 -16.93 -7.15 4.90
CA THR A 28 -15.49 -7.29 5.12
C THR A 28 -14.67 -7.41 3.83
N CYS A 29 -15.30 -7.33 2.65
CA CYS A 29 -14.64 -7.63 1.38
C CYS A 29 -13.74 -6.45 0.98
N VAL A 30 -12.42 -6.66 1.04
CA VAL A 30 -11.41 -5.63 0.72
C VAL A 30 -10.96 -5.76 -0.72
N TYR A 31 -10.76 -4.62 -1.37
CA TYR A 31 -10.25 -4.56 -2.74
C TYR A 31 -8.86 -5.22 -2.82
N PRO A 32 -8.64 -6.19 -3.73
CA PRO A 32 -7.47 -7.07 -3.65
C PRO A 32 -6.22 -6.59 -4.39
N LEU A 33 -6.32 -5.52 -5.17
CA LEU A 33 -5.20 -4.93 -5.89
C LEU A 33 -4.76 -3.63 -5.22
N PRO A 34 -3.55 -3.12 -5.52
CA PRO A 34 -3.16 -1.78 -5.10
C PRO A 34 -4.20 -0.74 -5.55
N GLU A 35 -4.47 0.22 -4.67
CA GLU A 35 -5.45 1.27 -4.93
C GLU A 35 -5.08 2.05 -6.20
N PRO A 36 -6.03 2.31 -7.10
CA PRO A 36 -5.74 3.06 -8.32
C PRO A 36 -5.08 4.42 -8.06
N HIS A 37 -5.41 5.06 -6.94
CA HIS A 37 -4.82 6.32 -6.55
C HIS A 37 -3.30 6.20 -6.27
N ASP A 38 -2.89 5.15 -5.56
CA ASP A 38 -1.47 4.92 -5.23
C ASP A 38 -0.67 4.62 -6.49
N LEU A 39 -1.24 3.85 -7.41
CA LEU A 39 -0.65 3.56 -8.72
C LEU A 39 -0.51 4.82 -9.57
N PHE A 40 -1.53 5.68 -9.55
CA PHE A 40 -1.45 6.98 -10.20
C PHE A 40 -0.33 7.83 -9.62
N GLN A 41 -0.23 7.94 -8.29
CA GLN A 41 0.87 8.68 -7.65
C GLN A 41 2.24 8.12 -8.03
N ALA A 42 2.41 6.79 -7.99
CA ALA A 42 3.65 6.13 -8.40
C ALA A 42 4.02 6.42 -9.87
N SER A 43 3.02 6.52 -10.76
CA SER A 43 3.22 6.86 -12.17
C SER A 43 3.76 8.29 -12.41
N GLN A 44 3.59 9.18 -11.43
CA GLN A 44 4.08 10.57 -11.52
C GLN A 44 5.50 10.73 -10.95
N MET A 45 6.03 9.69 -10.29
CA MET A 45 7.36 9.74 -9.69
C MET A 45 8.47 9.59 -10.74
N LYS A 46 9.62 10.19 -10.45
CA LYS A 46 10.82 10.15 -11.30
C LYS A 46 12.06 9.88 -10.45
N PHE A 47 12.78 8.81 -10.75
CA PHE A 47 13.99 8.44 -10.01
C PHE A 47 15.06 9.53 -10.10
N GLU A 48 15.13 10.23 -11.23
CA GLU A 48 16.08 11.31 -11.51
C GLU A 48 15.89 12.50 -10.57
N ASP A 49 14.65 12.82 -10.22
CA ASP A 49 14.37 13.95 -9.33
C ASP A 49 14.82 13.63 -7.91
N PHE A 50 14.59 12.40 -7.43
CA PHE A 50 15.14 11.94 -6.14
C PHE A 50 16.68 11.92 -6.14
N GLN A 51 17.32 11.50 -7.23
CA GLN A 51 18.78 11.51 -7.34
C GLN A 51 19.34 12.95 -7.27
N LYS A 52 18.67 13.92 -7.91
CA LYS A 52 19.03 15.34 -7.85
C LYS A 52 18.89 15.88 -6.43
N ASP A 53 17.77 15.59 -5.76
CA ASP A 53 17.52 16.03 -4.38
C ASP A 53 18.56 15.46 -3.40
N LEU A 54 18.90 14.17 -3.51
CA LEU A 54 19.95 13.55 -2.69
C LEU A 54 21.33 14.17 -2.98
N THR A 55 21.62 14.48 -4.24
CA THR A 55 22.88 15.14 -4.61
C THR A 55 22.97 16.55 -4.02
N ARG A 56 21.86 17.30 -4.04
CA ARG A 56 21.77 18.62 -3.38
C ARG A 56 21.96 18.48 -1.87
N LEU A 57 21.23 17.57 -1.23
CA LEU A 57 21.32 17.34 0.21
C LEU A 57 22.75 16.98 0.65
N ARG A 58 23.44 16.14 -0.13
CA ARG A 58 24.86 15.81 0.13
C ARG A 58 25.76 17.04 0.04
N LYS A 59 25.52 17.93 -0.93
CA LYS A 59 26.30 19.18 -1.06
C LYS A 59 26.06 20.12 0.11
N ASP A 60 24.80 20.29 0.51
CA ASP A 60 24.41 21.15 1.64
C ASP A 60 24.98 20.62 2.95
N LEU A 61 24.98 19.30 3.15
CA LEU A 61 25.58 18.67 4.33
C LEU A 61 27.10 18.84 4.39
N ARG A 62 27.80 18.77 3.25
CA ARG A 62 29.24 19.08 3.18
C ARG A 62 29.52 20.54 3.50
N ALA A 63 28.72 21.47 2.98
CA ALA A 63 28.85 22.89 3.30
C ALA A 63 28.63 23.13 4.80
N CYS A 64 27.57 22.57 5.37
CA CYS A 64 27.29 22.64 6.81
C CYS A 64 28.44 22.07 7.65
N THR A 65 29.00 20.91 7.27
CA THR A 65 30.18 20.33 7.94
C THR A 65 31.36 21.30 7.93
N SER A 66 31.65 21.93 6.78
CA SER A 66 32.74 22.91 6.68
C SER A 66 32.51 24.16 7.54
N GLU A 67 31.28 24.65 7.63
CA GLU A 67 30.95 25.79 8.49
C GLU A 67 31.09 25.43 9.98
N VAL A 68 30.63 24.24 10.40
CA VAL A 68 30.83 23.75 11.78
C VAL A 68 32.33 23.67 12.10
N GLU A 69 33.13 23.12 11.20
CA GLU A 69 34.59 23.07 11.39
C GLU A 69 35.21 24.47 11.53
N LYS A 70 34.75 25.46 10.76
CA LYS A 70 35.23 26.84 10.87
C LYS A 70 34.85 27.46 12.22
N VAL A 71 33.60 27.32 12.66
CA VAL A 71 33.15 27.84 13.97
C VAL A 71 33.95 27.19 15.10
N CYS A 72 34.19 25.88 15.03
CA CYS A 72 34.99 25.18 16.02
C CYS A 72 36.48 25.58 16.01
N LYS A 73 37.03 25.99 14.87
CA LYS A 73 38.43 26.45 14.76
C LYS A 73 38.65 27.87 15.27
N VAL A 74 37.64 28.75 15.14
CA VAL A 74 37.74 30.17 15.51
C VAL A 74 37.35 30.42 16.97
N SER A 75 36.62 29.51 17.59
CA SER A 75 36.13 29.66 18.97
C SER A 75 37.18 29.19 20.00
N ASP A 76 37.24 29.88 21.14
CA ASP A 76 38.01 29.45 22.30
C ASP A 76 37.46 28.16 22.90
N GLU A 77 38.33 27.34 23.49
CA GLU A 77 37.98 26.00 23.99
C GLU A 77 36.88 26.03 25.07
N ASP A 78 36.91 27.04 25.95
CA ASP A 78 35.91 27.27 26.99
C ASP A 78 34.52 27.64 26.43
N ASN A 79 34.45 28.11 25.18
CA ASN A 79 33.23 28.58 24.52
C ASN A 79 32.71 27.61 23.43
N LEU A 80 33.39 26.50 23.19
CA LEU A 80 33.00 25.54 22.14
C LEU A 80 31.69 24.82 22.43
N GLN A 81 31.41 24.59 23.70
CA GLN A 81 30.25 23.83 24.14
C GLN A 81 29.10 24.75 24.53
N PRO A 82 27.85 24.40 24.19
CA PRO A 82 27.39 23.10 23.70
C PRO A 82 27.34 22.96 22.16
N PHE A 83 27.78 23.99 21.41
CA PHE A 83 27.61 24.04 19.95
C PHE A 83 28.27 22.84 19.26
N LYS A 84 29.54 22.57 19.57
CA LYS A 84 30.30 21.50 18.94
C LYS A 84 29.62 20.13 19.11
N ASN A 85 29.28 19.74 20.34
CA ASN A 85 28.64 18.44 20.60
C ASN A 85 27.31 18.32 19.85
N LYS A 86 26.43 19.33 19.95
CA LYS A 86 25.12 19.30 19.27
C LYS A 86 25.26 19.21 17.75
N MET A 87 26.23 19.92 17.18
CA MET A 87 26.48 19.89 15.74
C MET A 87 27.12 18.57 15.29
N GLU A 88 28.01 17.98 16.08
CA GLU A 88 28.58 16.66 15.80
C GLU A 88 27.50 15.57 15.80
N ASP A 89 26.60 15.58 16.80
CA ASP A 89 25.45 14.67 16.86
C ASP A 89 24.54 14.85 15.64
N PHE A 90 24.19 16.10 15.31
CA PHE A 90 23.37 16.42 14.13
C PHE A 90 24.02 15.94 12.82
N LEU A 91 25.30 16.25 12.62
CA LEU A 91 26.02 15.88 11.40
C LEU A 91 26.16 14.36 11.27
N THR A 92 26.38 13.65 12.37
CA THR A 92 26.45 12.19 12.39
C THR A 92 25.12 11.57 11.99
N GLN A 93 24.02 12.04 12.59
CA GLN A 93 22.68 11.58 12.26
C GLN A 93 22.31 11.88 10.80
N ALA A 94 22.56 13.11 10.34
CA ALA A 94 22.24 13.53 8.97
C ALA A 94 23.02 12.74 7.91
N LYS A 95 24.28 12.40 8.16
CA LYS A 95 25.09 11.55 7.26
C LYS A 95 24.51 10.13 7.17
N SER A 96 24.18 9.53 8.31
CA SER A 96 23.56 8.19 8.38
C SER A 96 22.21 8.13 7.66
N GLU A 97 21.38 9.15 7.84
CA GLU A 97 20.09 9.25 7.14
C GLU A 97 20.26 9.41 5.64
N LEU A 98 21.20 10.25 5.20
CA LEU A 98 21.51 10.43 3.78
C LEU A 98 21.95 9.11 3.12
N GLU A 99 22.88 8.38 3.75
CA GLU A 99 23.33 7.06 3.28
C GLU A 99 22.16 6.06 3.22
N THR A 100 21.28 6.08 4.23
CA THR A 100 20.09 5.25 4.27
C THR A 100 19.15 5.56 3.10
N LEU A 101 18.89 6.84 2.82
CA LEU A 101 18.03 7.27 1.70
C LEU A 101 18.62 6.88 0.35
N GLU A 102 19.94 7.04 0.17
CA GLU A 102 20.66 6.64 -1.04
C GLU A 102 20.58 5.13 -1.29
N SER A 103 20.80 4.33 -0.25
CA SER A 103 20.67 2.87 -0.31
C SER A 103 19.23 2.44 -0.62
N GLN A 104 18.24 3.09 -0.01
CA GLN A 104 16.83 2.83 -0.28
C GLN A 104 16.44 3.18 -1.71
N LEU A 105 16.89 4.33 -2.24
CA LEU A 105 16.61 4.74 -3.61
C LEU A 105 17.20 3.74 -4.61
N SER A 106 18.47 3.37 -4.44
CA SER A 106 19.15 2.37 -5.28
C SER A 106 18.44 1.01 -5.25
N SER A 107 18.13 0.52 -4.05
CA SER A 107 17.42 -0.76 -3.88
C SER A 107 16.03 -0.73 -4.52
N THR A 108 15.30 0.38 -4.37
CA THR A 108 13.97 0.58 -4.97
C THR A 108 14.06 0.57 -6.48
N HIS A 109 15.02 1.30 -7.04
CA HIS A 109 15.16 1.41 -8.48
C HIS A 109 15.49 0.04 -9.09
N LYS A 110 16.42 -0.71 -8.48
CA LYS A 110 16.73 -2.08 -8.89
C LYS A 110 15.49 -2.98 -8.91
N LEU A 111 14.72 -2.95 -7.83
CA LEU A 111 13.52 -3.77 -7.67
C LEU A 111 12.42 -3.40 -8.67
N PHE A 112 12.29 -2.11 -8.97
CA PHE A 112 11.41 -1.63 -10.03
C PHE A 112 11.84 -2.17 -11.41
N LEU A 113 13.13 -2.13 -11.74
CA LEU A 113 13.61 -2.70 -13.00
C LEU A 113 13.36 -4.21 -13.09
N GLU A 114 13.62 -4.95 -12.01
CA GLU A 114 13.29 -6.39 -11.92
C GLU A 114 11.79 -6.65 -12.17
N LEU A 115 10.92 -5.81 -11.60
CA LEU A 115 9.47 -5.86 -11.83
C LEU A 115 9.10 -5.64 -13.30
N THR A 116 9.73 -4.67 -13.96
CA THR A 116 9.48 -4.39 -15.38
C THR A 116 9.90 -5.56 -16.27
N VAL A 117 11.00 -6.23 -15.93
CA VAL A 117 11.45 -7.45 -16.61
C VAL A 117 10.47 -8.60 -16.38
N PHE A 118 10.03 -8.80 -15.13
CA PHE A 118 9.08 -9.86 -14.78
C PHE A 118 7.78 -9.76 -15.60
N PHE A 119 7.25 -8.55 -15.76
CA PHE A 119 6.04 -8.30 -16.56
C PHE A 119 6.34 -8.03 -18.04
N SER A 120 7.57 -8.21 -18.50
CA SER A 120 7.99 -8.00 -19.90
C SER A 120 7.66 -6.62 -20.47
N VAL A 121 7.65 -5.59 -19.61
CA VAL A 121 7.40 -4.20 -20.01
C VAL A 121 8.67 -3.64 -20.65
N LYS A 122 8.51 -3.04 -21.83
CA LYS A 122 9.62 -2.44 -22.58
C LYS A 122 9.58 -0.92 -22.47
N ALA A 123 10.76 -0.32 -22.46
CA ALA A 123 10.90 1.14 -22.47
C ALA A 123 10.31 1.72 -23.77
N LYS A 124 9.71 2.90 -23.69
CA LYS A 124 9.18 3.60 -24.87
C LYS A 124 10.32 4.19 -25.72
N ALA A 125 10.04 4.52 -26.97
CA ALA A 125 11.02 5.17 -27.84
C ALA A 125 11.53 6.48 -27.21
N GLY A 126 12.85 6.59 -27.06
CA GLY A 126 13.49 7.73 -26.39
C GLY A 126 13.72 7.57 -24.89
N GLU A 127 13.19 6.51 -24.26
CA GLU A 127 13.51 6.16 -22.87
C GLU A 127 14.75 5.23 -22.82
N LYS A 128 15.68 5.51 -21.90
CA LYS A 128 16.85 4.64 -21.67
C LYS A 128 16.48 3.37 -20.89
N GLU A 129 15.56 3.51 -19.95
CA GLU A 129 14.99 2.45 -19.13
C GLU A 129 13.49 2.71 -18.94
N VAL A 130 12.73 1.68 -18.57
CA VAL A 130 11.29 1.81 -18.34
C VAL A 130 11.07 2.87 -17.26
N SER A 131 10.24 3.88 -17.51
CA SER A 131 9.90 4.86 -16.47
C SER A 131 8.80 4.34 -15.53
N PRO A 132 8.72 4.82 -14.27
CA PRO A 132 7.57 4.56 -13.39
C PRO A 132 6.24 4.87 -14.07
N ASN A 133 6.19 5.93 -14.89
CA ASN A 133 5.01 6.26 -15.68
C ASN A 133 4.62 5.14 -16.65
N THR A 134 5.57 4.68 -17.48
CA THR A 134 5.35 3.62 -18.47
C THR A 134 4.80 2.34 -17.84
N PHE A 135 5.25 1.99 -16.63
CA PHE A 135 4.76 0.80 -15.92
C PHE A 135 3.44 1.05 -15.16
N PHE A 136 3.41 2.07 -14.29
CA PHE A 136 2.30 2.26 -13.36
C PHE A 136 1.05 2.88 -13.98
N CYS A 137 1.13 3.57 -15.13
CA CYS A 137 -0.07 4.02 -15.84
C CYS A 137 -0.91 2.82 -16.31
N ILE A 138 -0.27 1.77 -16.84
CA ILE A 138 -0.95 0.55 -17.28
C ILE A 138 -1.64 -0.12 -16.09
N TRP A 139 -0.93 -0.25 -14.97
CA TRP A 139 -1.49 -0.83 -13.75
C TRP A 139 -2.60 0.01 -13.14
N HIS A 140 -2.48 1.35 -13.21
CA HIS A 140 -3.51 2.27 -12.75
C HIS A 140 -4.81 2.08 -13.55
N GLU A 141 -4.72 2.03 -14.88
CA GLU A 141 -5.88 1.79 -15.76
C GLU A 141 -6.50 0.41 -15.45
N PHE A 142 -5.68 -0.64 -15.43
CA PHE A 142 -6.14 -2.00 -15.11
C PHE A 142 -6.82 -2.09 -13.73
N SER A 143 -6.21 -1.52 -12.69
CA SER A 143 -6.77 -1.54 -11.34
C SER A 143 -8.05 -0.70 -11.26
N SER A 144 -8.15 0.41 -12.00
CA SER A 144 -9.37 1.22 -12.03
C SER A 144 -10.55 0.41 -12.59
N ASP A 145 -10.36 -0.20 -13.76
CA ASP A 145 -11.38 -1.02 -14.41
C ASP A 145 -11.75 -2.23 -13.57
N PHE A 146 -10.75 -2.93 -13.02
CA PHE A 146 -10.96 -4.09 -12.17
C PHE A 146 -11.74 -3.71 -10.90
N LYS A 147 -11.44 -2.55 -10.29
CA LYS A 147 -12.16 -2.07 -9.10
C LYS A 147 -13.62 -1.78 -9.37
N ASP A 148 -13.94 -1.21 -10.53
CA ASP A 148 -15.33 -0.94 -10.90
C ASP A 148 -16.11 -2.23 -11.13
N GLN A 149 -15.50 -3.21 -11.82
CA GLN A 149 -16.12 -4.51 -11.98
C GLN A 149 -16.28 -5.23 -10.63
N TRP A 150 -15.23 -5.25 -9.80
CA TRP A 150 -15.25 -5.87 -8.47
C TRP A 150 -16.35 -5.29 -7.57
N LYS A 151 -16.56 -3.97 -7.59
CA LYS A 151 -17.69 -3.34 -6.85
C LYS A 151 -19.04 -3.79 -7.39
N LYS A 152 -19.18 -3.94 -8.71
CA LYS A 152 -20.42 -4.35 -9.36
C LYS A 152 -20.77 -5.79 -8.99
N GLU A 153 -19.79 -6.70 -9.08
CA GLU A 153 -19.94 -8.10 -8.68
C GLU A 153 -20.27 -8.25 -7.21
N ASN A 154 -19.57 -7.53 -6.31
CA ASN A 154 -19.88 -7.59 -4.88
C ASN A 154 -21.32 -7.14 -4.56
N LYS A 155 -21.84 -6.13 -5.27
CA LYS A 155 -23.24 -5.72 -5.14
C LYS A 155 -24.21 -6.80 -5.62
N ILE A 156 -23.88 -7.54 -6.68
CA ILE A 156 -24.70 -8.65 -7.18
C ILE A 156 -24.73 -9.77 -6.15
N ILE A 157 -23.55 -10.21 -5.67
CA ILE A 157 -23.43 -11.26 -4.66
C ILE A 157 -24.19 -10.88 -3.38
N LEU A 158 -24.05 -9.64 -2.91
CA LEU A 158 -24.78 -9.16 -1.73
C LEU A 158 -26.31 -9.23 -1.93
N LYS A 159 -26.81 -8.84 -3.11
CA LYS A 159 -28.25 -8.94 -3.44
C LYS A 159 -28.73 -10.39 -3.49
N GLU A 160 -27.95 -11.30 -4.06
CA GLU A 160 -28.28 -12.72 -4.10
C GLU A 160 -28.33 -13.34 -2.71
N ARG A 161 -27.39 -12.98 -1.84
CA ARG A 161 -27.36 -13.43 -0.45
C ARG A 161 -28.55 -12.89 0.36
N LEU A 162 -28.93 -11.63 0.14
CA LEU A 162 -30.11 -11.05 0.78
C LEU A 162 -31.38 -11.80 0.38
N LYS A 163 -31.58 -12.04 -0.92
CA LYS A 163 -32.73 -12.81 -1.43
C LYS A 163 -32.76 -14.23 -0.86
N ALA A 164 -31.60 -14.91 -0.79
CA ALA A 164 -31.52 -16.24 -0.21
C ALA A 164 -31.87 -16.26 1.29
N ALA A 165 -31.47 -15.24 2.04
CA ALA A 165 -31.83 -15.10 3.45
C ALA A 165 -33.32 -14.81 3.66
N GLU A 166 -33.92 -13.94 2.85
CA GLU A 166 -35.36 -13.65 2.83
C GLU A 166 -36.19 -14.90 2.54
N GLU A 167 -35.76 -15.69 1.54
CA GLU A 167 -36.40 -16.95 1.18
C GLU A 167 -36.33 -17.97 2.32
N CYS A 168 -35.16 -18.12 2.94
CA CYS A 168 -34.97 -19.00 4.08
C CYS A 168 -35.89 -18.62 5.25
N PHE A 169 -36.03 -17.32 5.53
CA PHE A 169 -36.94 -16.82 6.56
C PHE A 169 -38.41 -17.11 6.24
N ARG A 170 -38.84 -16.88 5.00
CA ARG A 170 -40.21 -17.19 4.55
C ARG A 170 -40.54 -18.68 4.73
N GLN A 171 -39.65 -19.56 4.27
CA GLN A 171 -39.82 -21.01 4.41
C GLN A 171 -39.87 -21.45 5.88
N ALA A 172 -39.05 -20.86 6.75
CA ALA A 172 -39.08 -21.14 8.18
C ALA A 172 -40.42 -20.70 8.82
N LYS A 173 -40.94 -19.53 8.46
CA LYS A 173 -42.24 -19.02 8.94
C LYS A 173 -43.42 -19.88 8.49
N GLU A 174 -43.42 -20.30 7.22
CA GLU A 174 -44.45 -21.20 6.68
C GLU A 174 -44.41 -22.56 7.39
N LYS A 175 -43.23 -23.19 7.52
CA LYS A 175 -43.07 -24.47 8.23
C LYS A 175 -43.50 -24.40 9.71
N ALA A 176 -43.25 -23.29 10.40
CA ALA A 176 -43.71 -23.07 11.77
C ALA A 176 -45.24 -22.95 11.87
N SER A 177 -45.89 -22.38 10.86
CA SER A 177 -47.35 -22.18 10.82
C SER A 177 -48.12 -23.51 10.63
N TYR A 178 -47.53 -24.50 9.95
CA TYR A 178 -48.12 -25.84 9.78
C TYR A 178 -47.91 -26.78 10.98
N SER A 179 -47.13 -26.38 12.00
CA SER A 179 -46.85 -27.18 13.20
C SER A 179 -47.68 -26.75 14.42
N VAL A 180 -49.00 -26.61 14.26
CA VAL A 180 -49.93 -26.58 15.41
C VAL A 180 -50.69 -27.90 15.44
N LYS A 181 -50.18 -28.91 16.15
CA LYS A 181 -51.00 -30.08 16.52
C LYS A 181 -51.91 -29.67 17.67
N PRO A 182 -53.25 -29.75 17.57
CA PRO A 182 -54.11 -29.58 18.73
C PRO A 182 -53.90 -30.78 19.67
N LYS A 183 -53.54 -30.51 20.94
CA LYS A 183 -53.61 -31.53 21.99
C LYS A 183 -55.08 -31.85 22.21
N HIS A 184 -55.50 -33.07 21.84
CA HIS A 184 -56.81 -33.56 22.23
C HIS A 184 -56.82 -33.74 23.75
N ALA A 185 -57.54 -32.87 24.45
CA ALA A 185 -58.01 -33.17 25.80
C ALA A 185 -59.18 -34.14 25.65
N SER A 186 -58.95 -35.43 25.88
CA SER A 186 -60.05 -36.36 26.11
C SER A 186 -60.50 -36.18 27.56
N GLY A 187 -61.70 -35.62 27.70
CA GLY A 187 -62.37 -35.38 28.96
C GLY A 187 -62.77 -36.66 29.69
N ILE A 188 -62.93 -36.49 30.99
CA ILE A 188 -63.47 -37.42 31.97
C ILE A 188 -64.98 -37.62 31.71
N VAL A 189 -65.43 -38.89 31.62
CA VAL A 189 -66.78 -39.41 31.90
C VAL A 189 -66.54 -40.91 32.21
N SER A 190 -66.96 -41.57 33.29
CA SER A 190 -67.85 -41.32 34.42
C SER A 190 -67.33 -42.12 35.62
#